data_AF-A0A1A0K7N2-F1
#
_entry.id   AF-A0A1A0K7N2-F1
#
_cell.length_a   1.000
_cell.length_b   1.000
_cell.length_c   1.000
_cell.angle_alpha   90.00
_cell.angle_beta   90.00
_cell.angle_gamma   90.00
#
_symmetry.space_group_name_H-M   'P 1'
#
loop_
_entity.id
_entity.type
_entity.pdbx_description
1 polymer ?
#
loop_
_entity_poly.entity_id
_entity_poly.type
_entity_poly.pdbx_seq_one_letter_code
_entity_poly.pdbx_strand_id
1 'polypeptide(L)'
;MRNSPLPVTGSYPPLFAVLGAHGGAGTSTLARWWAHAADTGLAWPASTVTTQRVVVAARDCMPGLTAAADRLREWHAGLTPPRVTVVGLVLVPPRPGRVPLAVRRYRSTVAALVEGAVWSLRWHDELLTHELDELATYTPSDPPPPRRAHVGDAVPVDVYRAGAAITARIAATRPIQADSTPRRSS
;
A
#
# COMPACT_ATOMS: atom_id res chain seq x y z
N MET A 1 -17.66 -1.49 -2.64
CA MET A 1 -17.07 -0.13 -2.58
C MET A 1 -17.35 0.45 -1.20
N ARG A 2 -16.48 1.32 -0.67
CA ARG A 2 -16.63 1.99 0.64
C ARG A 2 -16.95 3.47 0.45
N ASN A 3 -18.17 3.86 0.79
CA ASN A 3 -18.64 5.25 0.65
C ASN A 3 -18.33 6.13 1.87
N SER A 4 -18.05 5.52 3.02
CA SER A 4 -17.60 6.25 4.20
C SER A 4 -16.13 6.70 4.05
N PRO A 5 -15.75 7.87 4.57
CA PRO A 5 -14.36 8.29 4.62
C PRO A 5 -13.48 7.23 5.32
N LEU A 6 -12.23 7.14 4.88
CA LEU A 6 -11.21 6.32 5.55
C LEU A 6 -10.86 6.94 6.92
N PRO A 7 -10.52 6.13 7.94
CA PRO A 7 -10.13 6.65 9.23
C PRO A 7 -8.85 7.50 9.10
N VAL A 8 -8.80 8.61 9.83
CA VAL A 8 -7.61 9.44 9.97
C VAL A 8 -6.96 9.07 11.30
N THR A 9 -5.91 8.25 11.24
CA THR A 9 -5.24 7.68 12.43
C THR A 9 -3.95 8.42 12.82
N GLY A 10 -3.51 9.38 12.01
CA GLY A 10 -2.34 10.23 12.26
C GLY A 10 -2.68 11.73 12.16
N SER A 11 -1.65 12.58 12.15
CA SER A 11 -1.81 14.04 12.11
C SER A 11 -2.44 14.58 10.80
N TYR A 12 -2.46 13.77 9.74
CA TYR A 12 -2.97 14.15 8.43
C TYR A 12 -3.87 13.06 7.85
N PRO A 13 -4.83 13.39 6.96
CA PRO A 13 -5.58 12.39 6.20
C PRO A 13 -4.64 11.42 5.47
N PRO A 14 -5.04 10.14 5.31
CA PRO A 14 -4.20 9.14 4.67
C PRO A 14 -3.83 9.57 3.25
N LEU A 15 -2.56 9.42 2.88
CA LEU A 15 -2.04 9.70 1.55
C LEU A 15 -2.55 8.66 0.53
N PHE A 16 -2.63 7.40 0.93
CA PHE A 16 -3.18 6.29 0.14
C PHE A 16 -3.96 5.29 1.00
N ALA A 17 -4.81 4.50 0.35
CA ALA A 17 -5.53 3.40 0.95
C ALA A 17 -4.82 2.07 0.63
N VAL A 18 -4.75 1.15 1.58
CA VAL A 18 -4.32 -0.23 1.36
C VAL A 18 -5.57 -1.09 1.14
N LEU A 19 -5.76 -1.57 -0.08
CA LEU A 19 -6.88 -2.43 -0.46
C LEU A 19 -6.42 -3.89 -0.50
N GLY A 20 -7.07 -4.75 0.25
CA GLY A 20 -6.84 -6.19 0.20
C GLY A 20 -7.45 -6.76 -1.06
N ALA A 21 -6.66 -7.50 -1.84
CA ALA A 21 -7.17 -8.28 -2.95
C ALA A 21 -8.07 -9.44 -2.48
N HIS A 22 -7.82 -9.93 -1.27
CA HIS A 22 -8.52 -11.04 -0.63
C HIS A 22 -8.46 -10.90 0.91
N GLY A 23 -9.27 -11.69 1.64
CA GLY A 23 -9.20 -11.76 3.10
C GLY A 23 -7.82 -12.23 3.58
N GLY A 24 -7.26 -11.59 4.61
CA GLY A 24 -5.93 -11.94 5.14
C GLY A 24 -4.74 -11.45 4.30
N ALA A 25 -4.95 -10.47 3.41
CA ALA A 25 -3.89 -9.83 2.63
C ALA A 25 -2.90 -8.99 3.47
N GLY A 26 -3.20 -8.75 4.75
CA GLY A 26 -2.35 -7.98 5.68
C GLY A 26 -2.57 -6.47 5.62
N THR A 27 -3.74 -6.00 5.17
CA THR A 27 -4.03 -4.58 5.00
C THR A 27 -3.91 -3.79 6.31
N SER A 28 -4.42 -4.34 7.40
CA SER A 28 -4.35 -3.73 8.74
C SER A 28 -2.90 -3.60 9.21
N THR A 29 -2.09 -4.64 9.07
CA THR A 29 -0.65 -4.62 9.39
C THR A 29 0.11 -3.58 8.57
N LEU A 30 -0.15 -3.51 7.26
CA LEU A 30 0.48 -2.53 6.38
C LEU A 30 0.06 -1.09 6.73
N ALA A 31 -1.22 -0.87 7.00
CA ALA A 31 -1.73 0.43 7.41
C ALA A 31 -1.24 0.84 8.81
N ARG A 32 -0.96 -0.12 9.69
CA ARG A 32 -0.31 0.12 10.98
C ARG A 32 1.14 0.57 10.80
N TRP A 33 1.91 -0.11 9.95
CA TRP A 33 3.30 0.26 9.72
C TRP A 33 3.48 1.61 9.00
N TRP A 34 2.52 2.04 8.17
CA TRP A 34 2.60 3.30 7.43
C TRP A 34 1.57 4.31 7.95
N ALA A 35 2.00 5.29 8.75
CA ALA A 35 1.11 6.31 9.35
C ALA A 35 0.24 7.09 8.33
N HIS A 36 0.73 7.18 7.10
CA HIS A 36 0.09 7.91 6.00
C HIS A 36 -0.72 6.97 5.07
N ALA A 37 -0.99 5.74 5.52
CA ALA A 37 -1.84 4.78 4.83
C ALA A 37 -3.09 4.49 5.67
N ALA A 38 -4.20 4.16 5.02
CA ALA A 38 -5.40 3.69 5.70
C ALA A 38 -5.87 2.34 5.15
N ASP A 39 -6.34 1.46 6.05
CA ASP A 39 -6.97 0.20 5.67
C ASP A 39 -8.37 0.45 5.10
N THR A 40 -8.62 -0.04 3.88
CA THR A 40 -9.95 -0.03 3.25
C THR A 40 -10.59 -1.42 3.16
N GLY A 41 -9.97 -2.42 3.76
CA GLY A 41 -10.37 -3.82 3.69
C GLY A 41 -10.40 -4.28 2.25
N LEU A 42 -11.50 -4.90 1.82
CA LEU A 42 -11.69 -5.40 0.45
C LEU A 42 -12.44 -4.43 -0.45
N ALA A 43 -12.80 -3.24 0.05
CA ALA A 43 -13.68 -2.32 -0.65
C ALA A 43 -12.89 -1.14 -1.24
N TRP A 44 -13.02 -0.91 -2.55
CA TRP A 44 -12.51 0.28 -3.21
C TRP A 44 -12.96 1.57 -2.50
N PRO A 45 -12.07 2.54 -2.22
CA PRO A 45 -12.41 3.79 -1.55
C PRO A 45 -13.19 4.71 -2.49
N ALA A 46 -14.48 4.88 -2.23
CA ALA A 46 -15.39 5.69 -3.05
C ALA A 46 -15.64 7.09 -2.47
N SER A 47 -15.37 7.30 -1.18
CA SER A 47 -15.49 8.63 -0.57
C SER A 47 -14.44 9.59 -1.11
N THR A 48 -14.88 10.76 -1.59
CA THR A 48 -14.00 11.85 -2.04
C THR A 48 -13.45 12.70 -0.89
N VAL A 49 -13.89 12.46 0.34
CA VAL A 49 -13.43 13.18 1.55
C VAL A 49 -12.01 12.76 1.94
N THR A 50 -11.64 11.51 1.64
CA THR A 50 -10.30 10.95 1.87
C THR A 50 -9.67 10.51 0.56
N THR A 51 -8.43 10.02 0.62
CA THR A 51 -7.70 9.58 -0.56
C THR A 51 -8.43 8.49 -1.35
N GLN A 52 -8.28 8.58 -2.67
CA GLN A 52 -8.72 7.57 -3.64
C GLN A 52 -7.52 6.92 -4.35
N ARG A 53 -6.30 7.19 -3.86
CA ARG A 53 -5.08 6.50 -4.28
C ARG A 53 -5.01 5.16 -3.57
N VAL A 54 -4.80 4.08 -4.31
CA VAL A 54 -4.89 2.71 -3.81
C VAL A 54 -3.59 1.97 -4.03
N VAL A 55 -3.08 1.35 -2.98
CA VAL A 55 -2.08 0.28 -3.07
C VAL A 55 -2.83 -1.03 -2.83
N VAL A 56 -2.79 -1.93 -3.81
CA VAL A 56 -3.38 -3.26 -3.65
C VAL A 56 -2.41 -4.12 -2.84
N ALA A 57 -2.91 -4.85 -1.84
CA ALA A 57 -2.14 -5.80 -1.05
C ALA A 57 -2.62 -7.23 -1.34
N ALA A 58 -1.68 -8.14 -1.50
CA ALA A 58 -1.97 -9.56 -1.69
C ALA A 58 -0.86 -10.44 -1.13
N ARG A 59 -1.17 -11.72 -0.90
CA ARG A 59 -0.14 -12.71 -0.60
C ARG A 59 0.64 -13.09 -1.86
N ASP A 60 1.95 -13.29 -1.75
CA ASP A 60 2.82 -13.79 -2.84
C ASP A 60 2.63 -15.31 -3.04
N CYS A 61 1.42 -15.68 -3.45
CA CYS A 61 0.98 -17.04 -3.74
C CYS A 61 -0.01 -17.04 -4.91
N MET A 62 -0.29 -18.20 -5.52
CA MET A 62 -1.20 -18.27 -6.68
C MET A 62 -2.58 -17.66 -6.40
N PRO A 63 -3.30 -18.02 -5.30
CA PRO A 63 -4.60 -17.40 -5.01
C PRO A 63 -4.50 -15.88 -4.79
N GLY A 64 -3.47 -15.40 -4.09
CA GLY A 64 -3.27 -13.98 -3.84
C GLY A 64 -3.00 -13.18 -5.11
N LEU A 65 -2.14 -13.71 -6.00
CA LEU A 65 -1.84 -13.10 -7.29
C LEU A 65 -3.05 -13.12 -8.24
N THR A 66 -3.87 -14.17 -8.23
CA THR A 66 -5.11 -14.21 -9.02
C THR A 66 -6.08 -13.14 -8.54
N ALA A 67 -6.33 -13.07 -7.23
CA ALA A 67 -7.20 -12.05 -6.66
C ALA A 67 -6.69 -10.63 -6.93
N ALA A 68 -5.37 -10.41 -6.86
CA ALA A 68 -4.76 -9.13 -7.20
C ALA A 68 -4.98 -8.78 -8.68
N ALA A 69 -4.75 -9.73 -9.58
CA ALA A 69 -4.99 -9.54 -11.00
C ALA A 69 -6.45 -9.18 -11.30
N ASP A 70 -7.40 -9.79 -10.58
CA ASP A 70 -8.82 -9.47 -10.73
C ASP A 70 -9.14 -8.03 -10.31
N ARG A 71 -8.64 -7.58 -9.14
CA ARG A 71 -8.79 -6.16 -8.72
C ARG A 71 -8.15 -5.20 -9.72
N LEU A 72 -6.97 -5.52 -10.22
CA LEU A 72 -6.26 -4.66 -11.17
C LEU A 72 -6.98 -4.59 -12.52
N ARG A 73 -7.59 -5.70 -12.96
CA ARG A 73 -8.44 -5.72 -14.16
C ARG A 73 -9.75 -4.97 -13.97
N GLU A 74 -10.38 -5.05 -12.79
CA GLU A 74 -11.55 -4.22 -12.46
C GLU A 74 -11.22 -2.72 -12.62
N TRP A 75 -10.03 -2.31 -12.14
CA TRP A 75 -9.54 -0.94 -12.29
C TRP A 75 -9.30 -0.55 -13.76
N HIS A 76 -8.58 -1.38 -14.52
CA HIS A 76 -8.34 -1.13 -15.95
C HIS A 76 -9.63 -1.10 -16.78
N ALA A 77 -10.64 -1.88 -16.39
CA ALA A 77 -11.95 -1.89 -17.02
C ALA A 77 -12.83 -0.69 -16.62
N GLY A 78 -12.36 0.20 -15.75
CA GLY A 78 -13.13 1.36 -15.27
C GLY A 78 -14.30 0.98 -14.35
N LEU A 79 -14.28 -0.20 -13.73
CA LEU A 79 -15.34 -0.70 -12.86
C LEU A 79 -15.17 -0.28 -11.39
N THR A 80 -14.18 0.56 -11.11
CA THR A 80 -13.92 1.14 -9.78
C THR A 80 -14.67 2.46 -9.57
N PRO A 81 -14.83 2.94 -8.32
CA PRO A 81 -15.35 4.28 -8.08
C PRO A 81 -14.61 5.36 -8.89
N PRO A 82 -15.28 6.47 -9.24
CA PRO A 82 -14.65 7.57 -9.98
C PRO A 82 -13.40 8.08 -9.26
N ARG A 83 -12.35 8.44 -10.01
CA ARG A 83 -11.07 8.99 -9.50
C ARG A 83 -10.22 8.03 -8.67
N VAL A 84 -10.60 6.76 -8.56
CA VAL A 84 -9.70 5.74 -7.99
C VAL A 84 -8.48 5.60 -8.90
N THR A 85 -7.30 5.67 -8.29
CA THR A 85 -6.02 5.50 -8.98
C THR A 85 -5.22 4.43 -8.26
N VAL A 86 -4.79 3.39 -8.98
CA VAL A 86 -3.92 2.38 -8.41
C VAL A 86 -2.47 2.85 -8.51
N VAL A 87 -1.81 2.97 -7.35
CA VAL A 87 -0.41 3.35 -7.22
C VAL A 87 0.52 2.16 -7.49
N GLY A 88 0.12 0.97 -7.05
CA GLY A 88 0.87 -0.27 -7.29
C GLY A 88 0.37 -1.43 -6.43
N LEU A 89 1.20 -2.47 -6.33
CA LEU A 89 0.91 -3.73 -5.66
C LEU A 89 1.97 -4.04 -4.59
N VAL A 90 1.53 -4.34 -3.37
CA VAL A 90 2.37 -4.87 -2.29
C VAL A 90 2.12 -6.36 -2.15
N LEU A 91 3.19 -7.13 -2.15
CA LEU A 91 3.16 -8.58 -2.00
C LEU A 91 3.76 -8.99 -0.67
N VAL A 92 2.95 -9.66 0.15
CA VAL A 92 3.36 -10.21 1.45
C VAL A 92 3.60 -11.71 1.30
N PRO A 93 4.78 -12.24 1.64
CA PRO A 93 4.99 -13.68 1.55
C PRO A 93 4.08 -14.42 2.55
N PRO A 94 3.53 -15.59 2.18
CA PRO A 94 2.71 -16.40 3.09
C PRO A 94 3.54 -17.26 4.04
N ARG A 95 4.86 -17.39 3.79
CA ARG A 95 5.80 -18.19 4.57
C ARG A 95 7.24 -17.72 4.30
N PRO A 96 8.21 -18.06 5.15
CA PRO A 96 9.62 -17.82 4.85
C PRO A 96 10.12 -18.68 3.68
N GLY A 97 11.25 -18.24 3.11
CA GLY A 97 12.01 -18.99 2.12
C GLY A 97 11.67 -18.69 0.66
N ARG A 98 12.02 -19.62 -0.23
CA ARG A 98 11.95 -19.42 -1.68
C ARG A 98 10.51 -19.46 -2.20
N VAL A 99 10.18 -18.46 -3.01
CA VAL A 99 8.94 -18.40 -3.78
C VAL A 99 9.00 -19.41 -4.95
N PRO A 100 8.00 -20.30 -5.10
CA PRO A 100 7.94 -21.27 -6.20
C PRO A 100 8.00 -20.61 -7.59
N LEU A 101 8.62 -21.28 -8.57
CA LEU A 101 8.80 -20.74 -9.91
C LEU A 101 7.48 -20.34 -10.58
N ALA A 102 6.42 -21.13 -10.42
CA ALA A 102 5.09 -20.84 -10.96
C ALA A 102 4.55 -19.50 -10.44
N VAL A 103 4.66 -19.27 -9.13
CA VAL A 103 4.25 -18.01 -8.48
C VAL A 103 5.07 -16.84 -9.02
N ARG A 104 6.41 -16.98 -9.12
CA ARG A 104 7.28 -15.92 -9.68
C ARG A 104 6.92 -15.56 -11.12
N ARG A 105 6.64 -16.56 -11.97
CA ARG A 105 6.24 -16.34 -13.36
C ARG A 105 4.93 -15.58 -13.43
N TYR A 106 3.92 -16.01 -12.68
CA TYR A 106 2.63 -15.35 -12.70
C TYR A 106 2.69 -13.94 -12.10
N ARG A 107 3.50 -13.74 -11.05
CA ARG A 107 3.79 -12.42 -10.49
C ARG A 107 4.32 -11.46 -11.55
N SER A 108 5.21 -11.89 -12.44
CA SER A 108 5.71 -11.03 -13.53
C SER A 108 4.58 -10.59 -14.47
N THR A 109 3.60 -11.46 -14.75
CA THR A 109 2.41 -11.10 -15.52
C THR A 109 1.54 -10.08 -14.78
N VAL A 110 1.29 -10.29 -13.48
CA VAL A 110 0.50 -9.35 -12.66
C VAL A 110 1.20 -8.00 -12.52
N ALA A 111 2.53 -7.99 -12.41
CA ALA A 111 3.32 -6.76 -12.32
C ALA A 111 3.12 -5.83 -13.52
N ALA A 112 2.90 -6.37 -14.72
CA ALA A 112 2.62 -5.56 -15.91
C ALA A 112 1.32 -4.74 -15.79
N LEU A 113 0.33 -5.20 -15.02
CA LEU A 113 -0.92 -4.47 -14.78
C LEU A 113 -0.72 -3.19 -13.94
N VAL A 114 0.44 -3.03 -13.31
CA VAL A 114 0.81 -1.85 -12.50
C VAL A 114 2.17 -1.27 -12.94
N GLU A 115 2.54 -1.42 -14.22
CA GLU A 115 3.78 -0.87 -14.78
C GLU A 115 5.05 -1.29 -14.00
N GLY A 116 5.06 -2.49 -13.42
CA GLY A 116 6.17 -2.97 -12.60
C GLY A 116 6.24 -2.38 -11.19
N ALA A 117 5.29 -1.53 -10.77
CA ALA A 117 5.19 -0.98 -9.41
C ALA A 117 4.74 -2.05 -8.41
N VAL A 118 5.62 -3.02 -8.15
CA VAL A 118 5.42 -4.14 -7.24
C VAL A 118 6.48 -4.11 -6.14
N TRP A 119 6.05 -3.99 -4.89
CA TRP A 119 6.92 -4.05 -3.72
C TRP A 119 6.70 -5.37 -2.98
N SER A 120 7.75 -6.19 -2.89
CA SER A 120 7.72 -7.38 -2.05
C SER A 120 8.30 -7.12 -0.69
N LEU A 121 7.51 -7.45 0.31
CA LEU A 121 7.98 -7.52 1.68
C LEU A 121 8.61 -8.88 1.95
N ARG A 122 9.34 -8.94 3.07
CA ARG A 122 9.88 -10.17 3.62
C ARG A 122 8.91 -10.77 4.63
N TRP A 123 9.17 -12.02 4.96
CA TRP A 123 8.52 -12.67 6.10
C TRP A 123 9.17 -12.16 7.39
N HIS A 124 8.35 -11.82 8.37
CA HIS A 124 8.78 -11.32 9.67
C HIS A 124 8.15 -12.19 10.75
N ASP A 125 8.92 -13.09 11.35
CA ASP A 125 8.42 -14.08 12.32
C ASP A 125 7.81 -13.43 13.57
N GLU A 126 8.31 -12.26 13.97
CA GLU A 126 7.81 -11.52 15.13
C GLU A 126 6.31 -11.17 15.02
N LEU A 127 5.76 -11.10 13.81
CA LEU A 127 4.31 -10.89 13.61
C LEU A 127 3.45 -12.01 14.18
N LEU A 128 4.00 -13.19 14.43
CA LEU A 128 3.26 -14.32 15.00
C LEU A 128 2.99 -14.15 16.50
N THR A 129 3.72 -13.26 17.18
CA THR A 129 3.67 -13.08 18.63
C THR A 129 3.34 -11.65 19.05
N HIS A 130 3.00 -10.78 18.09
CA HIS A 130 2.64 -9.39 18.36
C HIS A 130 1.20 -9.12 17.92
N GLU A 131 0.49 -8.39 18.77
CA GLU A 131 -0.77 -7.77 18.41
C GLU A 131 -0.54 -6.54 17.52
N LEU A 132 -1.60 -6.10 16.83
CA LEU A 132 -1.49 -5.02 15.85
C LEU A 132 -1.05 -3.69 16.46
N ASP A 133 -1.51 -3.37 17.67
CA ASP A 133 -1.20 -2.12 18.38
C ASP A 133 0.22 -2.10 18.98
N GLU A 134 0.86 -3.25 19.10
CA GLU A 134 2.26 -3.38 19.53
C GLU A 134 3.26 -3.08 18.41
N LEU A 135 2.82 -3.09 17.14
CA LEU A 135 3.71 -2.84 16.01
C LEU A 135 4.12 -1.37 15.92
N ALA A 136 5.36 -1.12 15.54
CA ALA A 136 5.88 0.21 15.25
C ALA A 136 5.10 0.90 14.12
N THR A 137 5.25 2.22 14.03
CA THR A 137 4.65 3.02 12.96
C THR A 137 5.72 3.95 12.37
N TYR A 138 5.73 4.08 11.05
CA TYR A 138 6.63 4.95 10.29
C TYR A 138 5.86 6.11 9.64
N THR A 139 6.40 7.31 9.74
CA THR A 139 5.97 8.52 9.03
C THR A 139 6.99 8.90 7.95
N PRO A 140 6.59 9.54 6.83
CA PRO A 140 7.54 9.92 5.78
C PRO A 140 8.71 10.82 6.19
N SER A 141 8.60 11.48 7.35
CA SER A 141 9.66 12.32 7.94
C SER A 141 10.67 11.55 8.80
N ASP A 142 10.41 10.29 9.12
CA ASP A 142 11.28 9.51 9.99
C ASP A 142 12.58 9.12 9.27
N PRO A 143 13.71 9.05 9.99
CA PRO A 143 14.94 8.53 9.42
C PRO A 143 14.80 7.03 9.07
N PRO A 144 15.66 6.50 8.18
CA PRO A 144 15.72 5.07 7.91
C PRO A 144 15.89 4.24 9.20
N PRO A 145 15.12 3.15 9.39
CA PRO A 145 15.20 2.34 10.60
C PRO A 145 16.53 1.59 10.70
N PRO A 146 16.92 1.15 11.91
CA PRO A 146 18.09 0.30 12.07
C PRO A 146 17.96 -0.98 11.25
N ARG A 147 19.10 -1.52 10.81
CA ARG A 147 19.11 -2.71 9.93
C ARG A 147 18.54 -3.98 10.59
N ARG A 148 18.56 -4.01 11.92
CA ARG A 148 17.97 -5.04 12.79
C ARG A 148 17.25 -4.28 13.90
N ALA A 149 15.93 -4.36 13.89
CA ALA A 149 15.06 -3.79 14.90
C ALA A 149 13.89 -4.76 15.08
N HIS A 150 13.39 -4.85 16.31
CA HIS A 150 12.15 -5.56 16.56
C HIS A 150 10.97 -4.80 15.94
N VAL A 151 9.96 -5.53 15.49
CA VAL A 151 8.83 -4.96 14.74
C VAL A 151 7.98 -4.00 15.57
N GLY A 152 8.10 -4.05 16.90
CA GLY A 152 7.50 -3.09 17.83
C GLY A 152 8.31 -1.81 18.04
N ASP A 153 9.64 -1.87 17.90
CA ASP A 153 10.52 -0.72 18.11
C ASP A 153 10.67 0.14 16.84
N ALA A 154 10.77 -0.52 15.68
CA ALA A 154 10.85 0.16 14.39
C ALA A 154 10.28 -0.70 13.26
N VAL A 155 9.78 -0.02 12.24
CA VAL A 155 9.25 -0.68 11.04
C VAL A 155 10.40 -1.39 10.29
N PRO A 156 10.22 -2.64 9.80
CA PRO A 156 11.28 -3.34 9.08
C PRO A 156 11.79 -2.57 7.85
N VAL A 157 13.08 -2.70 7.55
CA VAL A 157 13.75 -1.94 6.46
C VAL A 157 13.07 -2.11 5.10
N ASP A 158 12.59 -3.30 4.75
CA ASP A 158 11.87 -3.56 3.51
C ASP A 158 10.49 -2.88 3.49
N VAL A 159 9.82 -2.82 4.63
CA VAL A 159 8.54 -2.12 4.82
C VAL A 159 8.74 -0.61 4.74
N TYR A 160 9.78 -0.07 5.36
CA TYR A 160 10.19 1.34 5.22
C TYR A 160 10.45 1.69 3.75
N ARG A 161 11.27 0.88 3.05
CA ARG A 161 11.60 1.10 1.63
C ARG A 161 10.37 1.05 0.73
N ALA A 162 9.46 0.11 0.97
CA ALA A 162 8.21 0.03 0.24
C ALA A 162 7.35 1.29 0.48
N GLY A 163 7.19 1.71 1.74
CA GLY A 163 6.48 2.94 2.10
C GLY A 163 7.07 4.17 1.41
N ALA A 164 8.38 4.38 1.55
CA ALA A 164 9.09 5.49 0.91
C ALA A 164 8.96 5.49 -0.63
N ALA A 165 9.05 4.31 -1.27
CA ALA A 165 8.89 4.20 -2.72
C ALA A 165 7.44 4.47 -3.18
N ILE A 166 6.45 4.06 -2.40
CA ILE A 166 5.03 4.41 -2.64
C ILE A 166 4.85 5.92 -2.55
N THR A 167 5.35 6.56 -1.48
CA THR A 167 5.29 8.02 -1.31
C THR A 167 5.96 8.75 -2.48
N ALA A 168 7.16 8.31 -2.88
CA ALA A 168 7.89 8.89 -4.01
C ALA A 168 7.12 8.74 -5.34
N ARG A 169 6.51 7.58 -5.60
CA ARG A 169 5.69 7.36 -6.80
C ARG A 169 4.47 8.27 -6.81
N ILE A 170 3.79 8.42 -5.67
CA ILE A 170 2.66 9.35 -5.54
C ILE A 170 3.10 10.79 -5.83
N ALA A 171 4.23 11.23 -5.27
CA ALA A 171 4.77 12.56 -5.50
C ALA A 171 5.10 12.80 -6.99
N ALA A 172 5.69 11.82 -7.67
CA ALA A 172 6.04 11.92 -9.09
C ALA A 172 4.82 11.99 -10.03
N THR A 173 3.68 11.41 -9.63
CA THR A 173 2.42 11.47 -10.40
C THR A 173 1.60 12.73 -10.13
N ARG A 174 2.02 13.60 -9.21
CA ARG A 174 1.31 14.85 -8.94
C ARG A 174 1.52 15.79 -10.13
N PRO A 175 0.46 16.28 -10.80
CA PRO A 175 0.64 17.34 -11.77
C PRO A 175 1.34 18.52 -11.08
N ILE A 176 2.34 19.10 -11.73
CA ILE A 176 2.97 20.34 -11.26
C ILE A 176 1.85 21.38 -11.20
N GLN A 177 1.38 21.65 -10.00
CA GLN A 177 0.42 22.71 -9.77
C GLN A 177 1.22 24.01 -9.89
N ALA A 178 1.13 24.67 -11.04
CA ALA A 178 1.67 26.01 -11.19
C ALA A 178 1.07 26.87 -10.08
N ASP A 179 1.92 27.46 -9.26
CA ASP A 179 1.54 28.33 -8.15
C ASP A 179 0.82 29.54 -8.75
N SER A 180 -0.51 29.51 -8.77
CA SER A 180 -1.33 30.68 -9.09
C SER A 180 -1.43 31.54 -7.84
N THR A 181 -0.30 32.09 -7.39
CA THR A 181 -0.30 33.23 -6.49
C THR A 181 -0.63 34.45 -7.35
N PRO A 182 -1.78 35.13 -7.16
CA PRO A 182 -1.96 36.42 -7.79
C PRO A 182 -0.96 37.37 -7.12
N ARG A 183 0.01 37.88 -7.89
CA ARG A 183 0.74 39.10 -7.51
C ARG A 183 -0.32 40.17 -7.25
N ARG A 184 -0.50 40.56 -5.99
CA ARG A 184 -1.18 41.79 -5.65
C ARG A 184 -0.38 42.93 -6.28
N SER A 185 -0.98 43.53 -7.30
CA SER A 185 -0.59 44.85 -7.79
C SER A 185 -0.93 45.88 -6.72
N SER A 186 0.07 46.70 -6.40
CA SER A 186 0.08 48.05 -5.79
C SER A 186 -1.05 48.46 -4.86
#